data_AF-A0A2U1MT70-F1
#
_entry.id   AF-A0A2U1MT70-F1
#
_cell.length_a   1.000
_cell.length_b   1.000
_cell.length_c   1.000
_cell.angle_alpha   90.00
_cell.angle_beta   90.00
_cell.angle_gamma   90.00
#
_symmetry.space_group_name_H-M   'P 1'
#
loop_
_entity.id
_entity.type
_entity.pdbx_description
1 polymer ?
#
loop_
_entity_poly.entity_id
_entity_poly.type
_entity_poly.pdbx_seq_one_letter_code
_entity_poly.pdbx_strand_id
1 'polypeptide(L)'
;MDLLQDDSTSILGEEDRISNVPDEIIYRILSCLDMKYAVQTSALSKTWKNTWTSMPYLNFNSHLFRDSLHFDKFVEHALSHRNNHKNVSTVELKFTLPYTVKRIVEYGYLHNIRQLTLVWSIKKFIEFPRYIFKSHTLKHLNITINNPRRNYGGNYGTYLISKSAFDLPALETLTFSGMLFGNGSWKTNLDLFRKCINLKDLILHRCSMHGLETFSVFAPQLSNLTIIDVIAFPEVFEVVAPKLENLTASISTRGGRSSSDFLQLSTGGFDSLDKVNLSLSNYCYGKDKFFSQLLNLFQKLGSAKSLILNVDAIQTLSSKLDQISHEPCPFNNLKCLKIDTTRVKRKDRIKTVPTQVKNYLLQNSPNATFIMDLPLVPKKRPRQQVYDDTMAKKVAKLEEKIQNQDEVIAEQKANIKILEAEKLQHEKLISHIIKGKMAELTVQVESGNPDYELIHLMGVNFKSVIDLIPSLMSAMVAKFYSQYEELKSRFFTCIDASQWEKIEAELGNLRNYERTCPNNTQSQSDVPVAELPRALNPSSADMSSSSKG
;
A
#
# COMPACT_ATOMS: atom_id res chain seq x y z
N MET A 1 -67.97 20.62 7.81
CA MET A 1 -67.65 21.66 6.83
C MET A 1 -66.43 22.37 7.36
N ASP A 2 -65.39 22.31 6.55
CA ASP A 2 -64.00 22.36 6.96
C ASP A 2 -63.46 23.76 7.18
N LEU A 3 -62.52 23.79 8.13
CA LEU A 3 -61.55 24.83 8.40
C LEU A 3 -60.55 24.91 7.23
N LEU A 4 -60.45 26.07 6.58
CA LEU A 4 -59.30 26.40 5.74
C LEU A 4 -58.28 27.14 6.60
N GLN A 5 -57.31 26.39 7.08
CA GLN A 5 -56.09 26.89 7.68
C GLN A 5 -55.05 27.01 6.56
N ASP A 6 -54.62 28.25 6.34
CA ASP A 6 -53.61 28.65 5.37
C ASP A 6 -52.24 28.10 5.80
N ASP A 7 -51.88 26.94 5.25
CA ASP A 7 -50.59 26.28 5.47
C ASP A 7 -49.56 26.84 4.47
N SER A 8 -49.23 28.11 4.61
CA SER A 8 -47.99 28.67 4.06
C SER A 8 -46.81 28.19 4.90
N THR A 9 -46.50 26.89 4.84
CA THR A 9 -45.25 26.35 5.35
C THR A 9 -44.13 26.76 4.41
N SER A 10 -43.42 27.81 4.82
CA SER A 10 -42.12 28.17 4.29
C SER A 10 -41.24 26.93 4.16
N ILE A 11 -40.81 26.61 2.95
CA ILE A 11 -39.61 25.81 2.73
C ILE A 11 -38.45 26.65 3.28
N LEU A 12 -38.22 26.54 4.59
CA LEU A 12 -36.98 26.97 5.21
C LEU A 12 -35.89 26.17 4.53
N GLY A 13 -35.14 26.83 3.65
CA GLY A 13 -34.03 26.23 2.93
C GLY A 13 -33.14 25.49 3.91
N GLU A 14 -32.91 24.21 3.63
CA GLU A 14 -31.93 23.42 4.36
C GLU A 14 -30.65 24.25 4.43
N GLU A 15 -30.25 24.63 5.63
CA GLU A 15 -29.09 25.47 5.86
C GLU A 15 -27.87 24.79 5.19
N ASP A 16 -27.21 25.47 4.25
CA ASP A 16 -26.05 24.91 3.54
C ASP A 16 -24.84 24.85 4.50
N ARG A 17 -24.82 23.79 5.30
CA ARG A 17 -23.80 23.55 6.31
C ARG A 17 -22.44 23.20 5.70
N ILE A 18 -22.39 22.75 4.45
CA ILE A 18 -21.15 22.35 3.76
C ILE A 18 -20.38 23.56 3.26
N SER A 19 -21.08 24.57 2.73
CA SER A 19 -20.46 25.84 2.32
C SER A 19 -19.99 26.70 3.49
N ASN A 20 -20.61 26.53 4.67
CA ASN A 20 -20.28 27.27 5.89
C ASN A 20 -19.13 26.67 6.71
N VAL A 21 -18.52 25.57 6.25
CA VAL A 21 -17.34 24.98 6.93
C VAL A 21 -16.14 25.92 6.79
N PRO A 22 -15.48 26.32 7.90
CA PRO A 22 -14.26 27.11 7.84
C PRO A 22 -13.13 26.42 7.05
N ASP A 23 -12.37 27.20 6.28
CA ASP A 23 -11.27 26.71 5.44
C ASP A 23 -10.27 25.85 6.21
N GLU A 24 -9.96 26.17 7.47
CA GLU A 24 -9.05 25.38 8.29
C GLU A 24 -9.53 23.93 8.48
N ILE A 25 -10.84 23.73 8.67
CA ILE A 25 -11.43 22.41 8.82
C ILE A 25 -11.42 21.69 7.46
N ILE A 26 -11.74 22.40 6.37
CA ILE A 26 -11.65 21.85 5.02
C ILE A 26 -10.21 21.37 4.75
N TYR A 27 -9.19 22.18 5.05
CA TYR A 27 -7.78 21.78 4.88
C TYR A 27 -7.42 20.54 5.69
N ARG A 28 -7.88 20.43 6.94
CA ARG A 28 -7.67 19.23 7.76
C ARG A 28 -8.33 18.00 7.13
N ILE A 29 -9.58 18.11 6.68
CA ILE A 29 -10.29 17.01 6.02
C ILE A 29 -9.54 16.58 4.75
N LEU A 30 -9.22 17.53 3.87
CA LEU A 30 -8.54 17.24 2.61
C LEU A 30 -7.14 16.67 2.85
N SER A 31 -6.43 17.07 3.91
CA SER A 31 -5.11 16.53 4.25
C SER A 31 -5.11 15.04 4.58
N CYS A 32 -6.27 14.48 4.92
CA CYS A 32 -6.44 13.04 5.16
C CYS A 32 -6.74 12.26 3.87
N LEU A 33 -6.99 12.94 2.74
CA LEU A 33 -7.42 12.34 1.49
C LEU A 33 -6.25 12.14 0.52
N ASP A 34 -6.43 11.19 -0.40
CA ASP A 34 -5.66 11.17 -1.64
C ASP A 34 -6.09 12.34 -2.53
N MET A 35 -5.17 12.89 -3.31
CA MET A 35 -5.41 14.01 -4.22
C MET A 35 -6.57 13.75 -5.17
N LYS A 36 -6.78 12.50 -5.61
CA LYS A 36 -7.94 12.13 -6.44
C LYS A 36 -9.26 12.50 -5.75
N TYR A 37 -9.41 12.12 -4.49
CA TYR A 37 -10.62 12.39 -3.73
C TYR A 37 -10.69 13.86 -3.31
N ALA A 38 -9.56 14.47 -2.93
CA ALA A 38 -9.51 15.90 -2.61
C ALA A 38 -10.01 16.75 -3.80
N VAL A 39 -9.58 16.45 -5.03
CA VAL A 39 -10.08 17.12 -6.23
C VAL A 39 -11.58 16.84 -6.43
N GLN A 40 -12.07 15.62 -6.19
CA GLN A 40 -13.50 15.29 -6.32
C GLN A 40 -14.39 16.07 -5.35
N THR A 41 -13.89 16.45 -4.17
CA THR A 41 -14.66 17.30 -3.24
C THR A 41 -15.00 18.67 -3.82
N SER A 42 -14.37 19.08 -4.93
CA SER A 42 -14.70 20.30 -5.67
C SER A 42 -16.15 20.37 -6.14
N ALA A 43 -16.84 19.22 -6.23
CA ALA A 43 -18.25 19.14 -6.58
C ALA A 43 -19.21 19.43 -5.40
N LEU A 44 -18.70 19.46 -4.16
CA LEU A 44 -19.55 19.60 -2.96
C LEU A 44 -20.11 21.02 -2.81
N SER A 45 -19.30 22.05 -3.05
CA SER A 45 -19.77 23.44 -3.08
C SER A 45 -18.77 24.39 -3.73
N LYS A 46 -19.18 25.66 -3.92
CA LYS A 46 -18.30 26.71 -4.48
C LYS A 46 -17.05 26.93 -3.62
N THR A 47 -17.16 26.81 -2.30
CA THR A 47 -16.02 26.96 -1.36
C THR A 47 -14.99 25.86 -1.61
N TRP A 48 -15.44 24.60 -1.70
CA TRP A 48 -14.58 23.42 -1.86
C TRP A 48 -13.90 23.34 -3.24
N LYS A 49 -14.51 23.96 -4.27
CA LYS A 49 -14.06 23.88 -5.67
C LYS A 49 -12.56 24.13 -5.88
N ASN A 50 -12.00 25.08 -5.14
CA ASN A 50 -10.62 25.51 -5.32
C ASN A 50 -9.73 25.30 -4.08
N THR A 51 -10.27 24.85 -2.94
CA THR A 51 -9.51 24.75 -1.69
C THR A 51 -8.30 23.82 -1.82
N TRP A 52 -8.45 22.71 -2.54
CA TRP A 52 -7.38 21.73 -2.74
C TRP A 52 -6.16 22.29 -3.49
N THR A 53 -6.34 23.33 -4.32
CA THR A 53 -5.27 23.91 -5.18
C THR A 53 -4.15 24.56 -4.36
N SER A 54 -4.45 24.97 -3.13
CA SER A 54 -3.52 25.67 -2.22
C SER A 54 -3.02 24.79 -1.07
N MET A 55 -3.33 23.49 -1.08
CA MET A 55 -2.98 22.60 0.02
C MET A 55 -1.48 22.38 0.16
N PRO A 56 -0.91 22.42 1.38
CA PRO A 56 0.51 22.13 1.59
C PRO A 56 0.83 20.62 1.60
N TYR A 57 -0.18 19.75 1.65
CA TYR A 57 -0.05 18.31 1.68
C TYR A 57 -0.52 17.70 0.36
N LEU A 58 0.34 16.91 -0.28
CA LEU A 58 0.06 16.22 -1.53
C LEU A 58 0.18 14.71 -1.33
N ASN A 59 -0.92 13.98 -1.46
CA ASN A 59 -0.94 12.52 -1.36
C ASN A 59 -1.40 11.89 -2.65
N PHE A 60 -0.53 11.12 -3.29
CA PHE A 60 -0.82 10.47 -4.55
C PHE A 60 -0.68 8.96 -4.41
N ASN A 61 -1.72 8.22 -4.81
CA ASN A 61 -1.70 6.77 -4.81
C ASN A 61 -2.04 6.24 -6.20
N SER A 62 -1.01 5.77 -6.91
CA SER A 62 -1.17 5.21 -8.26
C SER A 62 -2.06 3.98 -8.27
N HIS A 63 -2.28 3.31 -7.13
CA HIS A 63 -3.15 2.13 -7.04
C HIS A 63 -4.66 2.49 -7.12
N LEU A 64 -5.03 3.76 -7.03
CA LEU A 64 -6.41 4.25 -7.21
C LEU A 64 -6.81 4.46 -8.68
N PHE A 65 -5.89 4.17 -9.61
CA PHE A 65 -6.05 4.35 -11.04
C PHE A 65 -5.94 3.00 -11.74
N ARG A 66 -6.66 2.87 -12.87
CA ARG A 66 -6.69 1.65 -13.68
C ARG A 66 -5.30 1.28 -14.19
N ASP A 67 -4.53 2.28 -14.61
CA ASP A 67 -3.19 2.13 -15.16
C ASP A 67 -2.36 3.41 -14.93
N SER A 68 -1.07 3.33 -15.27
CA SER A 68 -0.14 4.46 -15.09
C SER A 68 -0.47 5.65 -15.97
N LEU A 69 -1.07 5.47 -17.15
CA LEU A 69 -1.39 6.57 -18.04
C LEU A 69 -2.50 7.45 -17.45
N HIS A 70 -3.54 6.85 -16.87
CA HIS A 70 -4.59 7.60 -16.18
C HIS A 70 -4.06 8.33 -14.95
N PHE A 71 -3.15 7.69 -14.20
CA PHE A 71 -2.47 8.35 -13.09
C PHE A 71 -1.60 9.53 -13.56
N ASP A 72 -0.82 9.35 -14.62
CA ASP A 72 0.03 10.39 -15.21
C ASP A 72 -0.80 11.61 -15.64
N LYS A 73 -1.88 11.36 -16.39
CA LYS A 73 -2.82 12.41 -16.81
C LYS A 73 -3.42 13.12 -15.62
N PHE A 74 -3.86 12.39 -14.61
CA PHE A 74 -4.42 13.00 -13.39
C PHE A 74 -3.39 13.88 -12.68
N VAL A 75 -2.16 13.39 -12.47
CA VAL A 75 -1.08 14.15 -11.82
C VAL A 75 -0.76 15.41 -12.61
N GLU A 76 -0.71 15.33 -13.94
CA GLU A 76 -0.49 16.48 -14.81
C GLU A 76 -1.54 17.57 -14.62
N HIS A 77 -2.82 17.18 -14.67
CA HIS A 77 -3.93 18.12 -14.47
C HIS A 77 -3.95 18.67 -13.04
N ALA A 78 -3.77 17.81 -12.04
CA ALA A 78 -3.78 18.22 -10.64
C ALA A 78 -2.65 19.22 -10.34
N LEU A 79 -1.42 18.96 -10.79
CA LEU A 79 -0.29 19.85 -10.54
C LEU A 79 -0.37 21.16 -11.34
N SER A 80 -0.88 21.13 -12.58
CA SER A 80 -1.04 22.34 -13.41
C SER A 80 -2.11 23.30 -12.89
N HIS A 81 -3.12 22.80 -12.18
CA HIS A 81 -4.19 23.62 -11.60
C HIS A 81 -3.91 24.07 -10.16
N ARG A 82 -2.78 23.68 -9.57
CA ARG A 82 -2.37 24.16 -8.25
C ARG A 82 -1.93 25.61 -8.29
N ASN A 83 -2.06 26.27 -7.14
CA ASN A 83 -1.51 27.59 -6.95
C ASN A 83 0.01 27.49 -6.71
N ASN A 84 0.80 27.83 -7.72
CA ASN A 84 2.26 27.74 -7.68
C ASN A 84 2.93 28.73 -6.69
N HIS A 85 2.20 29.71 -6.17
CA HIS A 85 2.69 30.59 -5.11
C HIS A 85 2.60 29.95 -3.71
N LYS A 86 1.92 28.80 -3.58
CA LYS A 86 1.79 28.07 -2.31
C LYS A 86 2.85 26.98 -2.22
N ASN A 87 3.58 27.00 -1.11
CA ASN A 87 4.56 25.95 -0.80
C ASN A 87 3.87 24.60 -0.59
N VAL A 88 4.62 23.54 -0.89
CA VAL A 88 4.25 22.16 -0.54
C VAL A 88 5.09 21.80 0.66
N SER A 89 4.47 21.48 1.79
CA SER A 89 5.18 21.03 2.99
C SER A 89 5.52 19.54 2.91
N THR A 90 4.58 18.74 2.41
CA THR A 90 4.65 17.28 2.46
C THR A 90 4.14 16.64 1.18
N VAL A 91 4.86 15.64 0.68
CA VAL A 91 4.41 14.75 -0.39
C VAL A 91 4.44 13.31 0.11
N GLU A 92 3.31 12.61 0.00
CA GLU A 92 3.22 11.16 0.12
C GLU A 92 2.89 10.56 -1.25
N LEU A 93 3.63 9.54 -1.66
CA LEU A 93 3.44 8.90 -2.95
C LEU A 93 3.53 7.38 -2.84
N LYS A 94 2.45 6.71 -3.23
CA LYS A 94 2.36 5.25 -3.35
C LYS A 94 2.32 4.89 -4.82
N PHE A 95 3.30 4.09 -5.28
CA PHE A 95 3.46 3.85 -6.70
C PHE A 95 4.04 2.48 -7.03
N THR A 96 3.85 2.08 -8.29
CA THR A 96 4.45 0.85 -8.86
C THR A 96 5.54 1.15 -9.88
N LEU A 97 5.34 2.17 -10.72
CA LEU A 97 6.25 2.56 -11.81
C LEU A 97 6.83 3.97 -11.54
N PRO A 98 8.11 4.22 -11.87
CA PRO A 98 8.82 5.42 -11.45
C PRO A 98 8.65 6.63 -12.37
N TYR A 99 8.00 6.51 -13.53
CA TYR A 99 7.98 7.57 -14.54
C TYR A 99 7.29 8.85 -14.03
N THR A 100 6.10 8.73 -13.43
CA THR A 100 5.35 9.85 -12.83
C THR A 100 6.02 10.41 -11.58
N VAL A 101 6.78 9.58 -10.86
CA VAL A 101 7.41 9.92 -9.57
C VAL A 101 8.34 11.10 -9.75
N LYS A 102 9.08 11.14 -10.86
CA LYS A 102 9.99 12.23 -11.19
C LYS A 102 9.26 13.58 -11.16
N ARG A 103 8.13 13.68 -11.87
CA ARG A 103 7.34 14.92 -11.97
C ARG A 103 6.85 15.39 -10.60
N ILE A 104 6.33 14.47 -9.78
CA ILE A 104 5.81 14.81 -8.44
C ILE A 104 6.92 15.27 -7.50
N VAL A 105 8.06 14.56 -7.51
CA VAL A 105 9.21 14.89 -6.65
C VAL A 105 9.85 16.21 -7.06
N GLU A 106 10.06 16.44 -8.36
CA GLU A 106 10.59 17.70 -8.89
C GLU A 106 9.68 18.87 -8.56
N TYR A 107 8.36 18.71 -8.71
CA TYR A 107 7.38 19.71 -8.27
C TYR A 107 7.52 19.97 -6.77
N GLY A 108 7.58 18.93 -5.93
CA GLY A 108 7.80 19.10 -4.48
C GLY A 108 9.05 19.92 -4.16
N TYR A 109 10.18 19.66 -4.83
CA TYR A 109 11.41 20.43 -4.63
C TYR A 109 11.30 21.88 -5.08
N LEU A 110 10.65 22.15 -6.22
CA LEU A 110 10.39 23.52 -6.68
C LEU A 110 9.52 24.32 -5.70
N HIS A 111 8.70 23.63 -4.91
CA HIS A 111 7.81 24.21 -3.91
C HIS A 111 8.26 24.02 -2.46
N ASN A 112 9.58 23.87 -2.23
CA ASN A 112 10.23 23.86 -0.91
C ASN A 112 9.74 22.77 0.06
N ILE A 113 9.50 21.56 -0.45
CA ILE A 113 9.11 20.39 0.34
C ILE A 113 10.03 20.16 1.54
N ARG A 114 9.41 19.85 2.69
CA ARG A 114 10.09 19.50 3.94
C ARG A 114 10.02 18.01 4.24
N GLN A 115 8.95 17.33 3.82
CA GLN A 115 8.77 15.90 4.05
C GLN A 115 8.37 15.14 2.79
N LEU A 116 9.10 14.08 2.47
CA LEU A 116 8.84 13.20 1.34
C LEU A 116 8.70 11.76 1.82
N THR A 117 7.54 11.16 1.57
CA THR A 117 7.26 9.75 1.85
C THR A 117 7.00 9.02 0.55
N LEU A 118 7.80 8.00 0.25
CA LEU A 118 7.68 7.17 -0.94
C LEU A 118 7.41 5.72 -0.54
N VAL A 119 6.30 5.15 -1.01
CA VAL A 119 5.98 3.73 -0.87
C VAL A 119 5.99 3.08 -2.25
N TRP A 120 7.04 2.33 -2.54
CA TRP A 120 7.25 1.72 -3.83
C TRP A 120 6.89 0.23 -3.80
N SER A 121 5.83 -0.14 -4.49
CA SER A 121 5.42 -1.52 -4.73
C SER A 121 6.04 -2.05 -6.02
N ILE A 122 7.21 -2.69 -5.93
CA ILE A 122 8.00 -3.08 -7.12
C ILE A 122 7.40 -4.32 -7.79
N LYS A 123 7.16 -4.24 -9.10
CA LYS A 123 6.78 -5.39 -9.96
C LYS A 123 7.90 -5.90 -10.88
N LYS A 124 8.86 -5.05 -11.27
CA LYS A 124 9.98 -5.35 -12.18
C LYS A 124 11.26 -4.58 -11.80
N PHE A 125 12.42 -5.02 -12.31
CA PHE A 125 13.75 -4.47 -12.05
C PHE A 125 13.92 -3.02 -12.55
N ILE A 126 14.26 -2.07 -11.67
CA ILE A 126 14.62 -0.69 -12.04
C ILE A 126 15.67 -0.16 -11.04
N GLU A 127 16.69 0.55 -11.52
CA GLU A 127 17.64 1.32 -10.67
C GLU A 127 16.87 2.37 -9.85
N PHE A 128 17.27 2.57 -8.59
CA PHE A 128 16.60 3.54 -7.75
C PHE A 128 16.89 4.97 -8.25
N PRO A 129 15.87 5.82 -8.48
CA PRO A 129 16.10 7.10 -9.14
C PRO A 129 16.92 8.10 -8.29
N ARG A 130 17.99 8.65 -8.87
CA ARG A 130 18.93 9.55 -8.17
C ARG A 130 18.34 10.91 -7.79
N TYR A 131 17.36 11.39 -8.54
CA TYR A 131 16.75 12.70 -8.30
C TYR A 131 16.10 12.80 -6.92
N ILE A 132 15.68 11.68 -6.31
CA ILE A 132 15.07 11.62 -4.97
C ILE A 132 16.06 12.05 -3.87
N PHE A 133 17.36 11.98 -4.13
CA PHE A 133 18.40 12.27 -3.14
C PHE A 133 19.09 13.62 -3.38
N LYS A 134 18.39 14.58 -3.99
CA LYS A 134 18.91 15.92 -4.25
C LYS A 134 17.90 17.00 -3.86
N SER A 135 18.08 17.61 -2.70
CA SER A 135 17.19 18.66 -2.19
C SER A 135 17.85 19.47 -1.06
N HIS A 136 17.64 20.79 -1.07
CA HIS A 136 18.18 21.69 -0.05
C HIS A 136 17.16 22.04 1.05
N THR A 137 15.88 21.67 0.88
CA THR A 137 14.79 22.01 1.81
C THR A 137 14.24 20.80 2.57
N LEU A 138 14.51 19.59 2.06
CA LEU A 138 13.97 18.35 2.61
C LEU A 138 14.58 18.03 3.97
N LYS A 139 13.72 17.99 5.00
CA LYS A 139 14.07 17.64 6.38
C LYS A 139 13.78 16.19 6.73
N HIS A 140 12.75 15.61 6.12
CA HIS A 140 12.29 14.26 6.45
C HIS A 140 12.11 13.43 5.17
N LEU A 141 12.84 12.32 5.06
CA LEU A 141 12.74 11.38 3.94
C LEU A 141 12.39 9.98 4.45
N ASN A 142 11.28 9.43 3.97
CA ASN A 142 10.88 8.05 4.25
C ASN A 142 10.69 7.30 2.93
N ILE A 143 11.45 6.22 2.75
CA ILE A 143 11.36 5.35 1.58
C ILE A 143 11.06 3.93 2.04
N THR A 144 9.92 3.42 1.61
CA THR A 144 9.49 2.04 1.86
C THR A 144 9.36 1.29 0.56
N ILE A 145 10.09 0.18 0.43
CA ILE A 145 10.01 -0.71 -0.70
C ILE A 145 9.27 -1.98 -0.31
N ASN A 146 8.10 -2.17 -0.92
CA ASN A 146 7.29 -3.36 -0.81
C ASN A 146 7.57 -4.28 -1.99
N ASN A 147 8.21 -5.42 -1.72
CA ASN A 147 8.38 -6.48 -2.72
C ASN A 147 7.52 -7.70 -2.32
N PRO A 148 6.36 -7.92 -2.97
CA PRO A 148 5.48 -9.04 -2.64
C PRO A 148 6.10 -10.42 -2.92
N ARG A 149 7.16 -10.50 -3.74
CA ARG A 149 7.82 -11.75 -4.10
C ARG A 149 8.93 -12.18 -3.14
N ARG A 150 9.31 -11.34 -2.16
CA ARG A 150 10.36 -11.67 -1.17
C ARG A 150 10.05 -12.88 -0.29
N ASN A 151 8.79 -13.32 -0.20
CA ASN A 151 8.38 -14.43 0.66
C ASN A 151 8.70 -15.84 0.11
N TYR A 152 9.21 -15.97 -1.12
CA TYR A 152 9.31 -17.27 -1.82
C TYR A 152 10.73 -17.73 -2.16
N GLY A 153 11.78 -17.15 -1.56
CA GLY A 153 13.13 -17.74 -1.55
C GLY A 153 13.88 -17.87 -2.89
N GLY A 154 13.41 -17.24 -3.97
CA GLY A 154 14.09 -17.19 -5.27
C GLY A 154 15.20 -16.15 -5.35
N ASN A 155 16.10 -16.31 -6.33
CA ASN A 155 17.15 -15.34 -6.65
C ASN A 155 16.50 -14.13 -7.35
N TYR A 156 16.21 -13.07 -6.60
CA TYR A 156 15.45 -11.92 -7.09
C TYR A 156 16.40 -10.76 -7.40
N GLY A 157 16.38 -10.30 -8.65
CA GLY A 157 17.21 -9.19 -9.12
C GLY A 157 17.07 -7.92 -8.27
N THR A 158 18.20 -7.24 -8.16
CA THR A 158 18.46 -6.17 -7.21
C THR A 158 18.06 -4.84 -7.84
N TYR A 159 17.08 -4.14 -7.26
CA TYR A 159 17.08 -2.68 -7.41
C TYR A 159 18.28 -2.19 -6.61
N LEU A 160 19.22 -1.52 -7.28
CA LEU A 160 20.41 -1.00 -6.62
C LEU A 160 20.20 0.47 -6.36
N ILE A 161 20.50 0.88 -5.13
CA ILE A 161 20.72 2.28 -4.86
C ILE A 161 21.95 2.74 -5.63
N SER A 162 21.90 3.96 -6.16
CA SER A 162 23.09 4.57 -6.73
C SER A 162 24.19 4.64 -5.68
N LYS A 163 25.44 4.40 -6.09
CA LYS A 163 26.63 4.53 -5.23
C LYS A 163 27.01 6.00 -4.96
N SER A 164 26.28 6.96 -5.51
CA SER A 164 26.52 8.37 -5.30
C SER A 164 26.02 8.82 -3.93
N ALA A 165 26.80 9.65 -3.24
CA ALA A 165 26.40 10.28 -1.99
C ALA A 165 25.12 11.10 -2.16
N PHE A 166 24.25 11.07 -1.15
CA PHE A 166 23.03 11.86 -1.11
C PHE A 166 23.39 13.34 -0.94
N ASP A 167 22.70 14.21 -1.68
CA ASP A 167 22.85 15.66 -1.61
C ASP A 167 21.64 16.27 -0.90
N LEU A 168 21.57 16.02 0.41
CA LEU A 168 20.46 16.38 1.28
C LEU A 168 20.96 17.10 2.55
N PRO A 169 21.53 18.32 2.42
CA PRO A 169 22.18 19.01 3.55
C PRO A 169 21.23 19.43 4.67
N ALA A 170 19.94 19.65 4.38
CA ALA A 170 18.92 20.02 5.38
C ALA A 170 18.23 18.81 6.05
N LEU A 171 18.60 17.59 5.69
CA LEU A 171 17.94 16.37 6.15
C LEU A 171 18.18 16.15 7.64
N GLU A 172 17.11 16.04 8.41
CA GLU A 172 17.13 15.77 9.85
C GLU A 172 16.77 14.31 10.14
N THR A 173 15.86 13.70 9.37
CA THR A 173 15.42 12.31 9.59
C THR A 173 15.38 11.51 8.29
N LEU A 174 15.92 10.30 8.31
CA LEU A 174 15.95 9.39 7.17
C LEU A 174 15.50 7.98 7.56
N THR A 175 14.47 7.48 6.88
CA THR A 175 13.97 6.13 7.06
C THR A 175 14.04 5.35 5.76
N PHE A 176 14.73 4.21 5.80
CA PHE A 176 14.75 3.21 4.74
C PHE A 176 14.10 1.93 5.23
N SER A 177 13.07 1.48 4.52
CA SER A 177 12.39 0.21 4.78
C SER A 177 12.46 -0.68 3.53
N GLY A 178 13.07 -1.86 3.67
CA GLY A 178 13.15 -2.84 2.60
C GLY A 178 14.32 -2.67 1.63
N MET A 179 15.13 -1.60 1.72
CA MET A 179 16.17 -1.25 0.74
C MET A 179 17.24 -2.34 0.49
N LEU A 180 17.85 -2.31 -0.70
CA LEU A 180 18.98 -3.14 -1.09
C LEU A 180 20.18 -2.23 -1.42
N PHE A 181 21.26 -2.37 -0.66
CA PHE A 181 22.47 -1.54 -0.80
C PHE A 181 23.61 -2.21 -1.57
N GLY A 182 23.60 -3.55 -1.66
CA GLY A 182 24.64 -4.33 -2.35
C GLY A 182 24.08 -5.26 -3.43
N ASN A 183 24.91 -5.61 -4.41
CA ASN A 183 24.55 -6.47 -5.55
C ASN A 183 25.07 -7.92 -5.42
N GLY A 184 25.76 -8.25 -4.31
CA GLY A 184 26.34 -9.57 -4.07
C GLY A 184 27.44 -10.00 -5.05
N SER A 185 27.82 -9.15 -6.02
CA SER A 185 28.74 -9.51 -7.11
C SER A 185 30.20 -9.26 -6.76
N TRP A 186 30.48 -8.20 -6.00
CA TRP A 186 31.81 -7.80 -5.56
C TRP A 186 31.73 -7.02 -4.26
N LYS A 187 32.73 -7.19 -3.41
CA LYS A 187 32.90 -6.42 -2.17
C LYS A 187 33.14 -4.96 -2.51
N THR A 188 32.28 -4.08 -2.01
CA THR A 188 32.40 -2.63 -2.23
C THR A 188 32.12 -1.85 -0.95
N ASN A 189 32.78 -0.71 -0.82
CA ASN A 189 32.49 0.28 0.22
C ASN A 189 31.42 1.25 -0.26
N LEU A 190 30.53 1.63 0.65
CA LEU A 190 29.41 2.50 0.36
C LEU A 190 29.28 3.61 1.40
N ASP A 191 29.52 4.86 0.95
CA ASP A 191 29.31 6.08 1.72
C ASP A 191 28.24 6.94 1.05
N LEU A 192 27.06 7.00 1.67
CA LEU A 192 25.90 7.72 1.16
C LEU A 192 25.63 9.03 1.91
N PHE A 193 26.16 9.18 3.11
CA PHE A 193 25.66 10.18 4.09
C PHE A 193 26.54 11.41 4.20
N ARG A 194 27.68 11.45 3.50
CA ARG A 194 28.70 12.50 3.64
C ARG A 194 28.21 13.94 3.53
N LYS A 195 27.16 14.23 2.75
CA LYS A 195 26.56 15.58 2.66
C LYS A 195 25.33 15.79 3.55
N CYS A 196 24.85 14.76 4.25
CA CYS A 196 23.71 14.82 5.17
C CYS A 196 24.13 15.31 6.57
N ILE A 197 24.78 16.47 6.62
CA ILE A 197 25.47 16.97 7.83
C ILE A 197 24.55 17.25 9.03
N ASN A 198 23.26 17.47 8.80
CA ASN A 198 22.25 17.78 9.82
C ASN A 198 21.41 16.56 10.24
N LEU A 199 21.76 15.35 9.77
CA LEU A 199 21.01 14.13 10.05
C LEU A 199 21.07 13.79 11.55
N LYS A 200 19.91 13.72 12.20
CA LYS A 200 19.73 13.38 13.63
C LYS A 200 19.19 11.98 13.82
N ASP A 201 18.30 11.53 12.94
CA ASP A 201 17.61 10.23 13.05
C ASP A 201 17.83 9.40 11.79
N LEU A 202 18.40 8.19 11.94
CA LEU A 202 18.55 7.22 10.87
C LEU A 202 17.88 5.89 11.24
N ILE A 203 16.94 5.45 10.41
CA ILE A 203 16.21 4.20 10.58
C ILE A 203 16.42 3.30 9.36
N LEU A 204 17.03 2.14 9.58
CA LEU A 204 17.25 1.08 8.60
C LEU A 204 16.42 -0.14 9.01
N HIS A 205 15.33 -0.40 8.30
CA HIS A 205 14.41 -1.50 8.58
C HIS A 205 14.33 -2.46 7.40
N ARG A 206 14.44 -3.78 7.63
CA ARG A 206 14.38 -4.80 6.55
C ARG A 206 15.31 -4.54 5.36
N CYS A 207 16.43 -3.87 5.62
CA CYS A 207 17.42 -3.56 4.60
C CYS A 207 18.34 -4.77 4.36
N SER A 208 18.94 -4.87 3.18
CA SER A 208 20.01 -5.82 2.88
C SER A 208 21.24 -5.10 2.40
N MET A 209 22.37 -5.38 3.03
CA MET A 209 23.70 -4.85 2.71
C MET A 209 24.61 -5.98 2.21
N HIS A 210 24.03 -7.08 1.74
CA HIS A 210 24.76 -8.25 1.25
C HIS A 210 25.75 -7.88 0.13
N GLY A 211 27.01 -8.28 0.30
CA GLY A 211 28.08 -8.00 -0.65
C GLY A 211 28.79 -6.66 -0.44
N LEU A 212 28.45 -5.90 0.60
CA LEU A 212 29.24 -4.73 0.99
C LEU A 212 30.37 -5.13 1.94
N GLU A 213 31.55 -4.59 1.68
CA GLU A 213 32.67 -4.69 2.62
C GLU A 213 32.44 -3.70 3.76
N THR A 214 32.32 -2.42 3.44
CA THR A 214 32.01 -1.37 4.42
C THR A 214 30.74 -0.62 4.05
N PHE A 215 29.85 -0.42 5.03
CA PHE A 215 28.75 0.54 4.94
C PHE A 215 29.04 1.68 5.92
N SER A 216 29.35 2.87 5.39
CA SER A 216 29.80 4.01 6.18
C SER A 216 28.68 5.01 6.40
N VAL A 217 28.41 5.33 7.67
CA VAL A 217 27.46 6.36 8.11
C VAL A 217 28.26 7.50 8.72
N PHE A 218 28.61 8.48 7.88
CA PHE A 218 29.25 9.71 8.33
C PHE A 218 28.17 10.77 8.61
N ALA A 219 27.75 10.91 9.86
CA ALA A 219 26.66 11.80 10.27
C ALA A 219 26.97 12.43 11.65
N PRO A 220 27.63 13.61 11.69
CA PRO A 220 28.18 14.16 12.92
C PRO A 220 27.13 14.62 13.93
N GLN A 221 25.90 14.91 13.49
CA GLN A 221 24.78 15.33 14.35
C GLN A 221 23.83 14.18 14.70
N LEU A 222 24.15 12.94 14.32
CA LEU A 222 23.28 11.79 14.51
C LEU A 222 23.13 11.48 16.00
N SER A 223 21.91 11.60 16.51
CA SER A 223 21.53 11.30 17.90
C SER A 223 20.89 9.92 18.03
N ASN A 224 20.19 9.46 16.99
CA ASN A 224 19.42 8.22 17.02
C ASN A 224 19.72 7.33 15.82
N LEU A 225 20.18 6.11 16.08
CA LEU A 225 20.42 5.08 15.07
C LEU A 225 19.57 3.85 15.36
N THR A 226 18.69 3.49 14.43
CA THR A 226 17.83 2.31 14.53
C THR A 226 18.07 1.36 13.36
N ILE A 227 18.47 0.13 13.65
CA ILE A 227 18.79 -0.91 12.66
C ILE A 227 17.97 -2.15 13.03
N ILE A 228 16.88 -2.45 12.32
CA ILE A 228 15.92 -3.49 12.75
C ILE A 228 15.52 -4.44 11.63
N ASP A 229 15.37 -5.74 11.95
CA ASP A 229 14.95 -6.80 11.02
C ASP A 229 15.79 -6.84 9.72
N VAL A 230 17.10 -6.55 9.81
CA VAL A 230 18.04 -6.56 8.68
C VAL A 230 18.14 -7.96 8.08
N ILE A 231 18.17 -8.02 6.74
CA ILE A 231 18.24 -9.26 5.97
C ILE A 231 19.68 -9.78 5.92
N ALA A 232 20.65 -8.89 5.68
CA ALA A 232 22.08 -9.18 5.64
C ALA A 232 22.87 -7.92 6.00
N PHE A 233 23.89 -8.08 6.84
CA PHE A 233 24.85 -7.04 7.22
C PHE A 233 26.02 -6.93 6.23
N PRO A 234 26.71 -5.77 6.18
CA PRO A 234 28.03 -5.67 5.55
C PRO A 234 29.07 -6.40 6.40
N GLU A 235 30.30 -6.53 5.90
CA GLU A 235 31.41 -7.05 6.72
C GLU A 235 31.77 -6.09 7.86
N VAL A 236 31.74 -4.79 7.57
CA VAL A 236 31.96 -3.71 8.53
C VAL A 236 30.86 -2.65 8.39
N PHE A 237 30.22 -2.32 9.50
CA PHE A 237 29.25 -1.24 9.61
C PHE A 237 29.94 -0.06 10.32
N GLU A 238 30.43 0.88 9.53
CA GLU A 238 31.20 2.01 10.04
C GLU A 238 30.27 3.17 10.42
N VAL A 239 30.35 3.63 11.67
CA VAL A 239 29.52 4.72 12.18
C VAL A 239 30.42 5.80 12.76
N VAL A 240 30.38 6.99 12.17
CA VAL A 240 31.06 8.18 12.69
C VAL A 240 29.98 9.18 13.14
N ALA A 241 29.59 9.05 14.40
CA ALA A 241 28.50 9.80 15.03
C ALA A 241 28.82 10.12 16.50
N PRO A 242 29.65 11.15 16.79
CA PRO A 242 30.13 11.45 18.15
C PRO A 242 29.01 11.87 19.13
N LYS A 243 27.88 12.33 18.61
CA LYS A 243 26.69 12.74 19.39
C LYS A 243 25.63 11.64 19.51
N LEU A 244 25.97 10.38 19.18
CA LEU A 244 25.00 9.30 19.22
C LEU A 244 24.59 9.00 20.66
N GLU A 245 23.31 9.23 20.97
CA GLU A 245 22.73 9.00 22.30
C GLU A 245 21.96 7.68 22.35
N ASN A 246 21.26 7.33 21.27
CA ASN A 246 20.38 6.15 21.24
C ASN A 246 20.74 5.21 20.08
N LEU A 247 21.06 3.96 20.42
CA LEU A 247 21.28 2.88 19.47
C LEU A 247 20.25 1.78 19.69
N THR A 248 19.45 1.46 18.68
CA THR A 248 18.57 0.28 18.66
C THR A 248 18.97 -0.63 17.52
N ALA A 249 19.41 -1.86 17.80
CA ALA A 249 19.89 -2.79 16.78
C ALA A 249 19.33 -4.21 16.95
N SER A 250 18.81 -4.77 15.85
CA SER A 250 18.68 -6.22 15.68
C SER A 250 20.02 -6.74 15.18
N ILE A 251 20.83 -7.36 16.04
CA ILE A 251 22.24 -7.63 15.76
C ILE A 251 22.49 -8.95 15.02
N SER A 252 21.45 -9.76 14.79
CA SER A 252 21.55 -10.98 13.99
C SER A 252 20.42 -11.11 12.96
N THR A 253 20.71 -11.79 11.85
CA THR A 253 19.76 -12.04 10.76
C THR A 253 19.02 -13.37 10.95
N ARG A 254 18.07 -13.69 10.06
CA ARG A 254 17.36 -14.99 10.05
C ARG A 254 18.14 -16.10 9.33
N GLY A 255 19.25 -15.78 8.66
CA GLY A 255 19.96 -16.68 7.74
C GLY A 255 20.91 -17.69 8.42
N GLY A 256 21.57 -17.28 9.51
CA GLY A 256 22.42 -18.12 10.39
C GLY A 256 23.60 -18.87 9.75
N ARG A 257 23.88 -18.69 8.46
CA ARG A 257 24.82 -19.47 7.64
C ARG A 257 26.04 -18.70 7.13
N SER A 258 26.14 -17.37 7.32
CA SER A 258 27.16 -16.49 6.71
C SER A 258 27.79 -15.50 7.71
N SER A 259 28.96 -14.93 7.37
CA SER A 259 29.61 -13.81 8.10
C SER A 259 28.76 -12.53 8.11
N SER A 260 27.86 -12.38 7.13
CA SER A 260 26.89 -11.28 7.00
C SER A 260 25.68 -11.40 7.94
N ASP A 261 25.68 -12.37 8.86
CA ASP A 261 24.54 -12.62 9.75
C ASP A 261 24.62 -11.88 11.09
N PHE A 262 25.71 -11.17 11.38
CA PHE A 262 25.90 -10.43 12.61
C PHE A 262 26.37 -8.99 12.36
N LEU A 263 25.87 -8.05 13.17
CA LEU A 263 26.26 -6.64 13.09
C LEU A 263 27.69 -6.44 13.62
N GLN A 264 28.62 -6.06 12.74
CA GLN A 264 29.98 -5.69 13.10
C GLN A 264 30.17 -4.18 13.01
N LEU A 265 30.08 -3.46 14.13
CA LEU A 265 30.36 -2.02 14.16
C LEU A 265 31.88 -1.75 14.05
N SER A 266 32.31 -0.67 13.40
CA SER A 266 33.72 -0.22 13.48
C SER A 266 34.04 0.38 14.86
N THR A 267 35.32 0.54 15.19
CA THR A 267 35.81 1.02 16.50
C THR A 267 35.78 2.55 16.62
N GLY A 268 35.17 3.06 17.69
CA GLY A 268 35.37 4.42 18.20
C GLY A 268 34.25 5.42 17.87
N GLY A 269 33.94 6.32 18.82
CA GLY A 269 33.01 7.44 18.63
C GLY A 269 31.65 7.32 19.32
N PHE A 270 31.48 6.34 20.22
CA PHE A 270 30.24 6.12 20.97
C PHE A 270 30.26 6.74 22.38
N ASP A 271 31.06 7.77 22.62
CA ASP A 271 31.31 8.30 23.97
C ASP A 271 30.07 8.91 24.65
N SER A 272 29.06 9.26 23.86
CA SER A 272 27.83 9.95 24.30
C SER A 272 26.61 9.03 24.50
N LEU A 273 26.76 7.70 24.39
CA LEU A 273 25.62 6.77 24.44
C LEU A 273 24.85 6.87 25.77
N ASP A 274 23.56 7.16 25.69
CA ASP A 274 22.63 7.07 26.81
C ASP A 274 21.94 5.71 26.82
N LYS A 275 21.33 5.31 25.69
CA LYS A 275 20.51 4.10 25.61
C LYS A 275 20.92 3.18 24.45
N VAL A 276 21.16 1.92 24.80
CA VAL A 276 21.48 0.84 23.86
C VAL A 276 20.43 -0.25 23.97
N ASN A 277 19.78 -0.60 22.87
CA ASN A 277 18.80 -1.69 22.79
C ASN A 277 19.22 -2.70 21.73
N LEU A 278 19.62 -3.90 22.17
CA LEU A 278 20.11 -4.96 21.30
C LEU A 278 19.16 -6.16 21.33
N SER A 279 18.81 -6.64 20.14
CA SER A 279 17.96 -7.81 19.96
C SER A 279 18.61 -8.83 19.04
N LEU A 280 18.64 -10.10 19.43
CA LEU A 280 18.97 -11.20 18.53
C LEU A 280 17.71 -11.82 17.93
N SER A 281 17.81 -12.30 16.69
CA SER A 281 16.72 -13.00 16.02
C SER A 281 16.53 -14.42 16.59
N ASN A 282 15.27 -14.83 16.76
CA ASN A 282 14.89 -16.15 17.28
C ASN A 282 15.06 -17.28 16.22
N TYR A 283 15.60 -16.96 15.04
CA TYR A 283 15.79 -17.93 13.94
C TYR A 283 17.25 -18.40 13.81
N CYS A 284 18.13 -17.92 14.69
CA CYS A 284 19.53 -18.31 14.69
C CYS A 284 19.70 -19.74 15.24
N TYR A 285 20.11 -20.68 14.37
CA TYR A 285 20.62 -21.99 14.78
C TYR A 285 22.03 -21.82 15.39
N GLY A 286 22.30 -22.43 16.55
CA GLY A 286 23.60 -22.34 17.24
C GLY A 286 23.87 -20.96 17.86
N LYS A 287 23.16 -20.62 18.94
CA LYS A 287 23.26 -19.31 19.61
C LYS A 287 24.66 -19.03 20.17
N ASP A 288 25.37 -20.08 20.56
CA ASP A 288 26.78 -20.09 20.99
C ASP A 288 27.75 -19.53 19.95
N LYS A 289 27.40 -19.59 18.65
CA LYS A 289 28.22 -19.08 17.55
C LYS A 289 28.41 -17.56 17.59
N PHE A 290 27.47 -16.83 18.20
CA PHE A 290 27.52 -15.36 18.26
C PHE A 290 28.10 -14.81 19.57
N PHE A 291 28.56 -15.70 20.46
CA PHE A 291 29.07 -15.30 21.77
C PHE A 291 30.22 -14.30 21.66
N SER A 292 31.27 -14.64 20.90
CA SER A 292 32.46 -13.78 20.77
C SER A 292 32.12 -12.46 20.09
N GLN A 293 31.25 -12.48 19.08
CA GLN A 293 30.82 -11.27 18.37
C GLN A 293 29.99 -10.35 19.27
N LEU A 294 29.15 -10.92 20.15
CA LEU A 294 28.38 -10.16 21.13
C LEU A 294 29.29 -9.47 22.16
N LEU A 295 30.31 -10.17 22.68
CA LEU A 295 31.28 -9.55 23.58
C LEU A 295 32.07 -8.43 22.89
N ASN A 296 32.55 -8.67 21.67
CA ASN A 296 33.23 -7.65 20.87
C ASN A 296 32.34 -6.42 20.60
N LEU A 297 31.03 -6.62 20.44
CA LEU A 297 30.07 -5.52 20.30
C LEU A 297 29.90 -4.77 21.63
N PHE A 298 29.81 -5.47 22.77
CA PHE A 298 29.74 -4.83 24.08
C PHE A 298 30.95 -3.95 24.36
N GLN A 299 32.16 -4.40 24.00
CA GLN A 299 33.39 -3.60 24.17
C GLN A 299 33.30 -2.24 23.46
N LYS A 300 32.57 -2.17 22.35
CA LYS A 300 32.36 -0.92 21.58
C LYS A 300 31.28 -0.01 22.16
N LEU A 301 30.42 -0.53 23.04
CA LEU A 301 29.22 0.15 23.57
C LEU A 301 29.32 0.45 25.08
N GLY A 302 30.52 0.32 25.67
CA GLY A 302 30.73 0.39 27.13
C GLY A 302 30.36 1.72 27.81
N SER A 303 30.23 2.81 27.05
CA SER A 303 29.80 4.13 27.53
C SER A 303 28.30 4.21 27.91
N ALA A 304 27.48 3.24 27.48
CA ALA A 304 26.04 3.27 27.63
C ALA A 304 25.56 3.36 29.09
N LYS A 305 24.51 4.16 29.34
CA LYS A 305 23.86 4.32 30.65
C LYS A 305 22.65 3.42 30.85
N SER A 306 21.96 3.06 29.77
CA SER A 306 20.84 2.13 29.77
C SER A 306 21.07 1.04 28.72
N LEU A 307 21.06 -0.22 29.15
CA LEU A 307 21.19 -1.38 28.28
C LEU A 307 19.90 -2.18 28.28
N ILE A 308 19.34 -2.41 27.10
CA ILE A 308 18.18 -3.27 26.88
C ILE A 308 18.61 -4.46 26.05
N LEU A 309 18.38 -5.67 26.57
CA LEU A 309 18.69 -6.92 25.90
C LEU A 309 17.45 -7.79 25.77
N ASN A 310 17.27 -8.47 24.64
CA ASN A 310 16.23 -9.48 24.54
C ASN A 310 16.66 -10.83 25.13
N VAL A 311 15.70 -11.72 25.35
CA VAL A 311 15.93 -13.06 25.92
C VAL A 311 16.98 -13.87 25.14
N ASP A 312 17.02 -13.76 23.82
CA ASP A 312 17.98 -14.49 22.99
C ASP A 312 19.44 -14.03 23.21
N ALA A 313 19.66 -12.74 23.49
CA ALA A 313 20.96 -12.22 23.91
C ALA A 313 21.41 -12.88 25.22
N ILE A 314 20.50 -12.98 26.20
CA ILE A 314 20.76 -13.60 27.49
C ILE A 314 21.08 -15.10 27.34
N GLN A 315 20.35 -15.82 26.48
CA GLN A 315 20.66 -17.24 26.21
C GLN A 315 22.04 -17.41 25.56
N THR A 316 22.41 -16.50 24.66
CA THR A 316 23.73 -16.50 24.01
C THR A 316 24.82 -16.34 25.06
N LEU A 317 24.70 -15.37 25.96
CA LEU A 317 25.61 -15.20 27.10
C LEU A 317 25.63 -16.46 28.00
N SER A 318 24.47 -17.05 28.25
CA SER A 318 24.32 -18.23 29.10
C SER A 318 24.95 -19.51 28.53
N SER A 319 25.27 -19.54 27.23
CA SER A 319 25.86 -20.72 26.58
C SER A 319 27.30 -21.01 26.98
N LYS A 320 28.05 -20.00 27.45
CA LYS A 320 29.48 -20.10 27.82
C LYS A 320 29.77 -19.36 29.13
N LEU A 321 29.17 -19.82 30.21
CA LEU A 321 29.30 -19.20 31.54
C LEU A 321 30.75 -19.15 32.06
N ASP A 322 31.54 -20.17 31.73
CA ASP A 322 32.95 -20.25 32.13
C ASP A 322 33.77 -19.10 31.51
N GLN A 323 33.52 -18.78 30.24
CA GLN A 323 34.21 -17.67 29.55
C GLN A 323 33.75 -16.30 30.04
N ILE A 324 32.45 -16.11 30.31
CA ILE A 324 31.92 -14.85 30.86
C ILE A 324 32.56 -14.51 32.20
N SER A 325 32.86 -15.51 33.03
CA SER A 325 33.38 -15.29 34.38
C SER A 325 34.81 -14.72 34.40
N HIS A 326 35.53 -14.82 33.29
CA HIS A 326 36.92 -14.35 33.15
C HIS A 326 37.05 -13.06 32.31
N GLU A 327 36.02 -12.70 31.55
CA GLU A 327 36.00 -11.50 30.71
C GLU A 327 35.49 -10.29 31.53
N PRO A 328 36.14 -9.12 31.46
CA PRO A 328 35.62 -7.92 32.10
C PRO A 328 34.42 -7.37 31.33
N CYS A 329 33.35 -7.04 32.04
CA CYS A 329 32.23 -6.33 31.44
C CYS A 329 32.65 -4.90 31.05
N PRO A 330 32.37 -4.43 29.82
CA PRO A 330 32.81 -3.12 29.37
C PRO A 330 31.92 -1.95 29.86
N PHE A 331 30.76 -2.25 30.44
CA PHE A 331 29.77 -1.25 30.80
C PHE A 331 30.04 -0.66 32.18
N ASN A 332 30.68 0.51 32.23
CA ASN A 332 31.11 1.13 33.49
C ASN A 332 30.10 2.15 34.06
N ASN A 333 29.17 2.63 33.23
CA ASN A 333 28.29 3.75 33.55
C ASN A 333 26.80 3.36 33.60
N LEU A 334 26.48 2.07 33.75
CA LEU A 334 25.09 1.60 33.69
C LEU A 334 24.29 2.13 34.88
N LYS A 335 23.18 2.77 34.56
CA LYS A 335 22.12 3.16 35.49
C LYS A 335 20.92 2.23 35.40
N CYS A 336 20.69 1.62 34.23
CA CYS A 336 19.55 0.73 34.00
C CYS A 336 19.94 -0.45 33.10
N LEU A 337 19.61 -1.66 33.54
CA LEU A 337 19.67 -2.88 32.74
C LEU A 337 18.25 -3.43 32.61
N LYS A 338 17.71 -3.45 31.39
CA LYS A 338 16.38 -3.96 31.09
C LYS A 338 16.45 -5.21 30.23
N ILE A 339 15.62 -6.20 30.55
CA ILE A 339 15.48 -7.41 29.74
C ILE A 339 14.09 -7.44 29.10
N ASP A 340 14.08 -7.35 27.78
CA ASP A 340 12.88 -7.38 26.95
C ASP A 340 12.45 -8.83 26.67
N THR A 341 11.25 -9.19 27.15
CA THR A 341 10.63 -10.52 26.97
C THR A 341 9.47 -10.51 25.97
N THR A 342 9.17 -9.37 25.34
CA THR A 342 7.98 -9.19 24.49
C THR A 342 7.92 -10.16 23.31
N ARG A 343 9.07 -10.66 22.82
CA ARG A 343 9.17 -11.58 21.67
C ARG A 343 9.17 -13.08 22.04
N VAL A 344 9.02 -13.45 23.31
CA VAL A 344 9.09 -14.85 23.76
C VAL A 344 7.81 -15.61 23.39
N LYS A 345 7.91 -16.58 22.48
CA LYS A 345 6.84 -17.57 22.26
C LYS A 345 6.74 -18.47 23.50
N ARG A 346 5.52 -18.82 23.92
CA ARG A 346 5.15 -19.45 25.20
C ARG A 346 5.99 -20.66 25.68
N LYS A 347 6.76 -21.34 24.82
CA LYS A 347 7.50 -22.57 25.14
C LYS A 347 8.95 -22.34 25.61
N ASP A 348 9.61 -21.23 25.26
CA ASP A 348 11.04 -20.99 25.55
C ASP A 348 11.24 -19.92 26.62
N ARG A 349 10.62 -20.11 27.79
CA ARG A 349 10.75 -19.16 28.89
C ARG A 349 12.10 -19.35 29.58
N ILE A 350 13.01 -18.37 29.46
CA ILE A 350 13.92 -18.12 30.58
C ILE A 350 13.04 -17.70 31.75
N LYS A 351 12.88 -18.56 32.76
CA LYS A 351 12.14 -18.24 33.98
C LYS A 351 12.90 -17.21 34.83
N THR A 352 14.22 -17.25 34.77
CA THR A 352 15.16 -16.42 35.54
C THR A 352 16.49 -16.29 34.79
N VAL A 353 17.05 -15.08 34.75
CA VAL A 353 18.38 -14.83 34.19
C VAL A 353 19.42 -15.53 35.07
N PRO A 354 20.38 -16.31 34.52
CA PRO A 354 21.42 -16.92 35.33
C PRO A 354 22.21 -15.88 36.13
N THR A 355 22.47 -16.19 37.40
CA THR A 355 23.13 -15.25 38.33
C THR A 355 24.49 -14.82 37.82
N GLN A 356 25.24 -15.72 37.18
CA GLN A 356 26.54 -15.40 36.57
C GLN A 356 26.42 -14.32 35.49
N VAL A 357 25.43 -14.41 34.60
CA VAL A 357 25.21 -13.43 33.53
C VAL A 357 24.78 -12.09 34.10
N LYS A 358 23.91 -12.11 35.12
CA LYS A 358 23.49 -10.89 35.82
C LYS A 358 24.69 -10.20 36.51
N ASN A 359 25.52 -10.97 37.20
CA ASN A 359 26.70 -10.46 37.91
C ASN A 359 27.72 -9.89 36.93
N TYR A 360 27.94 -10.54 35.79
CA TYR A 360 28.79 -10.01 34.73
C TYR A 360 28.28 -8.66 34.21
N LEU A 361 27.00 -8.58 33.79
CA LEU A 361 26.46 -7.34 33.22
C LEU A 361 26.43 -6.16 34.21
N LEU A 362 26.38 -6.45 35.51
CA LEU A 362 26.35 -5.44 36.59
C LEU A 362 27.70 -5.30 37.32
N GLN A 363 28.76 -5.96 36.84
CA GLN A 363 30.05 -6.06 37.54
C GLN A 363 30.62 -4.69 37.93
N ASN A 364 30.59 -3.73 37.00
CA ASN A 364 31.13 -2.39 37.19
C ASN A 364 30.05 -1.36 37.57
N SER A 365 28.79 -1.77 37.70
CA SER A 365 27.66 -0.89 38.01
C SER A 365 26.63 -1.62 38.89
N PRO A 366 27.01 -2.03 40.13
CA PRO A 366 26.16 -2.87 40.98
C PRO A 366 24.85 -2.19 41.41
N ASN A 367 24.83 -0.86 41.40
CA ASN A 367 23.66 -0.04 41.76
C ASN A 367 22.69 0.20 40.60
N ALA A 368 22.96 -0.33 39.40
CA ALA A 368 22.08 -0.13 38.26
C ALA A 368 20.70 -0.79 38.50
N THR A 369 19.64 -0.11 38.09
CA THR A 369 18.28 -0.64 38.19
C THR A 369 18.10 -1.80 37.23
N PHE A 370 17.80 -2.98 37.77
CA PHE A 370 17.52 -4.18 36.99
C PHE A 370 16.02 -4.34 36.75
N ILE A 371 15.59 -4.30 35.49
CA ILE A 371 14.19 -4.44 35.08
C ILE A 371 14.07 -5.70 34.22
N MET A 372 13.19 -6.62 34.59
CA MET A 372 12.82 -7.75 33.75
C MET A 372 11.33 -7.65 33.49
N ASP A 373 10.94 -7.38 32.24
CA ASP A 373 9.53 -7.39 31.87
C ASP A 373 9.04 -8.84 32.01
N LEU A 374 8.35 -9.20 33.09
CA LEU A 374 7.73 -10.52 33.19
C LEU A 374 6.43 -10.49 32.38
N PRO A 375 6.23 -11.40 31.41
CA PRO A 375 4.96 -11.46 30.71
C PRO A 375 3.87 -11.82 31.72
N LEU A 376 2.89 -10.93 31.89
CA LEU A 376 1.71 -11.13 32.75
C LEU A 376 1.19 -12.56 32.57
N VAL A 377 1.28 -13.38 33.61
CA VAL A 377 0.70 -14.72 33.62
C VAL A 377 -0.82 -14.54 33.67
N PRO A 378 -1.58 -14.91 32.62
CA PRO A 378 -3.02 -14.99 32.78
C PRO A 378 -3.29 -16.10 33.80
N LYS A 379 -4.06 -15.82 34.86
CA LYS A 379 -4.48 -16.80 35.87
C LYS A 379 -4.95 -18.07 35.15
N LYS A 380 -4.35 -19.22 35.47
CA LYS A 380 -4.74 -20.53 34.93
C LYS A 380 -6.20 -20.80 35.35
N ARG A 381 -7.14 -20.73 34.40
CA ARG A 381 -8.45 -21.39 34.54
C ARG A 381 -8.29 -22.87 34.15
N PRO A 382 -9.09 -23.80 34.69
CA PRO A 382 -9.03 -25.23 34.38
C PRO A 382 -9.13 -25.49 32.87
N ARG A 383 -8.39 -26.51 32.37
CA ARG A 383 -8.23 -26.77 30.92
C ARG A 383 -9.54 -27.02 30.17
N GLN A 384 -10.57 -27.59 30.82
CA GLN A 384 -11.92 -27.73 30.25
C GLN A 384 -12.51 -26.34 29.95
N GLN A 385 -12.51 -25.47 30.97
CA GLN A 385 -13.08 -24.12 30.89
C GLN A 385 -12.31 -23.22 29.91
N VAL A 386 -11.00 -23.41 29.75
CA VAL A 386 -10.22 -22.71 28.72
C VAL A 386 -10.54 -23.23 27.31
N TYR A 387 -10.80 -24.52 27.15
CA TYR A 387 -11.19 -25.08 25.85
C TYR A 387 -12.58 -24.58 25.45
N ASP A 388 -13.51 -24.58 26.41
CA ASP A 388 -14.88 -24.09 26.25
C ASP A 388 -14.91 -22.56 26.07
N ASP A 389 -14.17 -21.78 26.86
CA ASP A 389 -14.04 -20.31 26.68
C ASP A 389 -13.33 -19.96 25.35
N THR A 390 -12.35 -20.75 24.93
CA THR A 390 -11.61 -20.50 23.67
C THR A 390 -12.45 -20.90 22.46
N MET A 391 -13.24 -21.97 22.55
CA MET A 391 -14.21 -22.29 21.51
C MET A 391 -15.36 -21.31 21.48
N ALA A 392 -15.93 -20.93 22.62
CA ALA A 392 -16.96 -19.90 22.69
C ALA A 392 -16.46 -18.55 22.13
N LYS A 393 -15.22 -18.14 22.43
CA LYS A 393 -14.62 -16.93 21.82
C LYS A 393 -14.34 -17.05 20.34
N LYS A 394 -13.97 -18.25 19.86
CA LYS A 394 -13.76 -18.48 18.42
C LYS A 394 -15.08 -18.52 17.67
N VAL A 395 -16.10 -19.14 18.25
CA VAL A 395 -17.48 -19.19 17.73
C VAL A 395 -18.07 -17.79 17.71
N ALA A 396 -18.02 -17.04 18.82
CA ALA A 396 -18.49 -15.65 18.85
C ALA A 396 -17.75 -14.75 17.86
N LYS A 397 -16.43 -14.93 17.68
CA LYS A 397 -15.66 -14.17 16.69
C LYS A 397 -15.94 -14.59 15.25
N LEU A 398 -16.36 -15.84 15.03
CA LEU A 398 -16.82 -16.32 13.73
C LEU A 398 -18.23 -15.84 13.45
N GLU A 399 -19.13 -15.86 14.44
CA GLU A 399 -20.48 -15.30 14.38
C GLU A 399 -20.45 -13.79 14.14
N GLU A 400 -19.58 -13.04 14.81
CA GLU A 400 -19.36 -11.61 14.55
C GLU A 400 -18.84 -11.38 13.12
N LYS A 401 -17.97 -12.25 12.60
CA LYS A 401 -17.51 -12.17 11.21
C LYS A 401 -18.60 -12.53 10.20
N ILE A 402 -19.44 -13.50 10.52
CA ILE A 402 -20.59 -13.91 9.69
C ILE A 402 -21.61 -12.77 9.67
N GLN A 403 -21.95 -12.21 10.84
CA GLN A 403 -22.86 -11.07 10.96
C GLN A 403 -22.34 -9.85 10.19
N ASN A 404 -21.05 -9.51 10.32
CA ASN A 404 -20.44 -8.42 9.57
C ASN A 404 -20.42 -8.71 8.06
N GLN A 405 -20.24 -9.97 7.64
CA GLN A 405 -20.36 -10.35 6.23
C GLN A 405 -21.80 -10.27 5.73
N ASP A 406 -22.77 -10.67 6.54
CA ASP A 406 -24.20 -10.59 6.20
C ASP A 406 -24.67 -9.14 6.10
N GLU A 407 -24.16 -8.24 6.94
CA GLU A 407 -24.38 -6.79 6.82
C GLU A 407 -23.78 -6.23 5.52
N VAL A 408 -22.54 -6.61 5.17
CA VAL A 408 -21.91 -6.22 3.90
C VAL A 408 -22.67 -6.79 2.70
N ILE A 409 -23.18 -8.02 2.79
CA ILE A 409 -23.99 -8.65 1.73
C ILE A 409 -25.35 -7.93 1.62
N ALA A 410 -25.97 -7.55 2.74
CA ALA A 410 -27.23 -6.80 2.74
C ALA A 410 -27.05 -5.41 2.13
N GLU A 411 -25.97 -4.71 2.46
CA GLU A 411 -25.60 -3.41 1.88
C GLU A 411 -25.33 -3.53 0.37
N GLN A 412 -24.58 -4.56 -0.05
CA GLN A 412 -24.36 -4.83 -1.47
C GLN A 412 -25.66 -5.15 -2.22
N LYS A 413 -26.57 -5.94 -1.63
CA LYS A 413 -27.88 -6.22 -2.22
C LYS A 413 -28.75 -4.96 -2.33
N ALA A 414 -28.69 -4.06 -1.35
CA ALA A 414 -29.39 -2.77 -1.41
C ALA A 414 -28.81 -1.89 -2.54
N ASN A 415 -27.49 -1.81 -2.66
CA ASN A 415 -26.82 -1.06 -3.72
C ASN A 415 -27.14 -1.61 -5.12
N ILE A 416 -27.23 -2.94 -5.27
CA ILE A 416 -27.64 -3.56 -6.53
C ILE A 416 -29.08 -3.17 -6.90
N LYS A 417 -30.02 -3.17 -5.93
CA LYS A 417 -31.40 -2.73 -6.17
C LYS A 417 -31.48 -1.26 -6.60
N ILE A 418 -30.65 -0.38 -6.01
CA ILE A 418 -30.58 1.04 -6.39
C ILE A 418 -30.06 1.17 -7.82
N LEU A 419 -28.96 0.49 -8.16
CA LEU A 419 -28.40 0.45 -9.51
C LEU A 419 -29.39 -0.11 -10.54
N GLU A 420 -30.17 -1.13 -10.20
CA GLU A 420 -31.22 -1.68 -11.06
C GLU A 420 -32.37 -0.68 -11.28
N ALA A 421 -32.77 0.06 -10.24
CA ALA A 421 -33.78 1.10 -10.36
C ALA A 421 -33.31 2.30 -11.21
N GLU A 422 -32.06 2.74 -11.02
CA GLU A 422 -31.42 3.78 -11.83
C GLU A 422 -31.31 3.34 -13.30
N LYS A 423 -30.90 2.08 -13.55
CA LYS A 423 -30.86 1.51 -14.90
C LYS A 423 -32.24 1.52 -15.55
N LEU A 424 -33.29 1.12 -14.82
CA LEU A 424 -34.66 1.13 -15.33
C LEU A 424 -35.18 2.54 -15.63
N GLN A 425 -34.80 3.55 -14.83
CA GLN A 425 -35.12 4.94 -15.13
C GLN A 425 -34.40 5.44 -16.39
N HIS A 426 -33.12 5.09 -16.54
CA HIS A 426 -32.34 5.45 -17.72
C HIS A 426 -32.92 4.79 -19.00
N GLU A 427 -33.33 3.52 -18.90
CA GLU A 427 -34.05 2.79 -19.96
C GLU A 427 -35.34 3.50 -20.38
N LYS A 428 -36.16 3.92 -19.41
CA LYS A 428 -37.42 4.63 -19.69
C LYS A 428 -37.18 5.99 -20.36
N LEU A 429 -36.18 6.74 -19.89
CA LEU A 429 -35.83 8.04 -20.46
C LEU A 429 -35.36 7.90 -21.92
N ILE A 430 -34.43 6.97 -22.19
CA ILE A 430 -33.93 6.70 -23.54
C ILE A 430 -35.06 6.23 -24.46
N SER A 431 -35.93 5.31 -23.99
CA SER A 431 -37.08 4.85 -24.77
C SER A 431 -38.05 5.98 -25.12
N HIS A 432 -38.28 6.92 -24.20
CA HIS A 432 -39.14 8.07 -24.43
C HIS A 432 -38.54 9.02 -25.48
N ILE A 433 -37.25 9.33 -25.38
CA ILE A 433 -36.52 10.16 -26.36
C ILE A 433 -36.60 9.54 -27.75
N ILE A 434 -36.33 8.23 -27.85
CA ILE A 434 -36.39 7.50 -29.12
C ILE A 434 -37.81 7.53 -29.71
N LYS A 435 -38.85 7.25 -28.91
CA LYS A 435 -40.24 7.27 -29.40
C LYS A 435 -40.67 8.65 -29.90
N GLY A 436 -40.33 9.71 -29.15
CA GLY A 436 -40.68 11.08 -29.54
C GLY A 436 -40.03 11.46 -30.86
N LYS A 437 -38.74 11.12 -31.02
CA LYS A 437 -38.00 11.39 -32.25
C LYS A 437 -38.50 10.54 -33.43
N MET A 438 -38.86 9.28 -33.19
CA MET A 438 -39.43 8.40 -34.23
C MET A 438 -40.79 8.91 -34.73
N ALA A 439 -41.65 9.40 -33.83
CA ALA A 439 -42.93 10.01 -34.23
C ALA A 439 -42.72 11.27 -35.09
N GLU A 440 -41.73 12.10 -34.75
CA GLU A 440 -41.35 13.28 -35.52
C GLU A 440 -40.89 12.91 -36.95
N LEU A 441 -40.12 11.82 -37.10
CA LEU A 441 -39.77 11.26 -38.41
C LEU A 441 -40.98 10.71 -39.16
N THR A 442 -41.88 9.97 -38.49
CA THR A 442 -43.10 9.43 -39.12
C THR A 442 -43.97 10.52 -39.70
N VAL A 443 -44.13 11.65 -39.00
CA VAL A 443 -44.92 12.80 -39.50
C VAL A 443 -44.30 13.43 -40.74
N GLN A 444 -42.97 13.59 -40.77
CA GLN A 444 -42.26 14.04 -41.97
C GLN A 444 -42.47 13.07 -43.14
N VAL A 445 -42.49 11.78 -42.83
CA VAL A 445 -42.65 10.71 -43.81
C VAL A 445 -44.04 10.69 -44.43
N GLU A 446 -45.07 10.81 -43.60
CA GLU A 446 -46.48 10.75 -44.01
C GLU A 446 -46.98 12.06 -44.64
N SER A 447 -46.22 13.16 -44.55
CA SER A 447 -46.57 14.47 -45.13
C SER A 447 -46.53 14.52 -46.67
N GLY A 448 -45.97 13.50 -47.32
CA GLY A 448 -45.95 13.36 -48.78
C GLY A 448 -44.98 14.27 -49.54
N ASN A 449 -44.25 15.18 -48.85
CA ASN A 449 -43.16 15.99 -49.42
C ASN A 449 -42.02 16.12 -48.41
N PRO A 450 -41.16 15.11 -48.27
CA PRO A 450 -40.20 15.03 -47.18
C PRO A 450 -39.04 16.03 -47.32
N ASP A 451 -38.74 16.77 -46.25
CA ASP A 451 -37.57 17.66 -46.18
C ASP A 451 -36.28 16.84 -45.92
N TYR A 452 -35.48 16.70 -46.98
CA TYR A 452 -34.29 15.86 -46.97
C TYR A 452 -33.16 16.37 -46.05
N GLU A 453 -33.00 17.68 -45.89
CA GLU A 453 -31.97 18.22 -44.97
C GLU A 453 -32.38 17.99 -43.51
N LEU A 454 -33.66 18.15 -43.22
CA LEU A 454 -34.21 17.93 -41.89
C LEU A 454 -34.16 16.44 -41.51
N ILE A 455 -34.47 15.54 -42.43
CA ILE A 455 -34.37 14.08 -42.23
C ILE A 455 -32.91 13.65 -42.03
N HIS A 456 -31.96 14.22 -42.78
CA HIS A 456 -30.54 13.96 -42.60
C HIS A 456 -30.04 14.42 -41.22
N LEU A 457 -30.39 15.65 -40.81
CA LEU A 457 -30.02 16.20 -39.50
C LEU A 457 -30.62 15.37 -38.35
N MET A 458 -31.86 14.90 -38.52
CA MET A 458 -32.49 13.98 -37.57
C MET A 458 -31.70 12.66 -37.51
N GLY A 459 -31.36 12.04 -38.64
CA GLY A 459 -30.59 10.79 -38.72
C GLY A 459 -29.22 10.84 -38.02
N VAL A 460 -28.48 11.93 -38.18
CA VAL A 460 -27.19 12.14 -37.47
C VAL A 460 -27.40 12.25 -35.96
N ASN A 461 -28.43 13.00 -35.53
CA ASN A 461 -28.77 13.11 -34.11
C ASN A 461 -29.19 11.76 -33.52
N PHE A 462 -29.94 10.94 -34.25
CA PHE A 462 -30.29 9.58 -33.82
C PHE A 462 -29.07 8.67 -33.63
N LYS A 463 -28.11 8.72 -34.56
CA LYS A 463 -26.87 7.94 -34.46
C LYS A 463 -26.08 8.29 -33.20
N SER A 464 -26.01 9.58 -32.86
CA SER A 464 -25.37 10.03 -31.62
C SER A 464 -26.06 9.49 -30.35
N VAL A 465 -27.39 9.33 -30.36
CA VAL A 465 -28.16 8.74 -29.25
C VAL A 465 -27.94 7.23 -29.15
N ILE A 466 -27.81 6.53 -30.29
CA ILE A 466 -27.54 5.09 -30.35
C ILE A 466 -26.12 4.76 -29.87
N ASP A 467 -25.14 5.57 -30.25
CA ASP A 467 -23.73 5.40 -29.83
C ASP A 467 -23.53 5.60 -28.31
N LEU A 468 -24.48 6.28 -27.64
CA LEU A 468 -24.51 6.47 -26.19
C LEU A 468 -25.14 5.27 -25.43
N ILE A 469 -25.74 4.29 -26.12
CA ILE A 469 -26.40 3.14 -25.49
C ILE A 469 -25.36 2.07 -25.14
N PRO A 470 -25.21 1.68 -23.86
CA PRO A 470 -24.31 0.60 -23.47
C PRO A 470 -24.72 -0.75 -24.07
N SER A 471 -23.75 -1.62 -24.38
CA SER A 471 -23.96 -2.94 -25.02
C SER A 471 -24.90 -3.91 -24.27
N LEU A 472 -25.20 -3.64 -23.00
CA LEU A 472 -26.12 -4.42 -22.15
C LEU A 472 -27.61 -4.16 -22.41
N MET A 473 -27.97 -3.29 -23.37
CA MET A 473 -29.34 -2.88 -23.70
C MET A 473 -29.80 -3.40 -25.08
N SER A 474 -29.32 -4.57 -25.49
CA SER A 474 -29.45 -5.11 -26.85
C SER A 474 -30.91 -5.28 -27.34
N ALA A 475 -31.84 -5.62 -26.45
CA ALA A 475 -33.26 -5.80 -26.79
C ALA A 475 -33.94 -4.47 -27.19
N MET A 476 -33.55 -3.35 -26.58
CA MET A 476 -34.09 -2.02 -26.93
C MET A 476 -33.55 -1.56 -28.28
N VAL A 477 -32.26 -1.81 -28.53
CA VAL A 477 -31.61 -1.56 -29.82
C VAL A 477 -32.28 -2.37 -30.93
N ALA A 478 -32.51 -3.67 -30.73
CA ALA A 478 -33.19 -4.53 -31.70
C ALA A 478 -34.62 -4.06 -32.03
N LYS A 479 -35.41 -3.69 -31.01
CA LYS A 479 -36.77 -3.18 -31.21
C LYS A 479 -36.78 -1.85 -31.98
N PHE A 480 -35.82 -0.99 -31.70
CA PHE A 480 -35.65 0.27 -32.44
C PHE A 480 -35.30 0.03 -33.90
N TYR A 481 -34.32 -0.83 -34.19
CA TYR A 481 -33.94 -1.17 -35.56
C TYR A 481 -35.10 -1.74 -36.37
N SER A 482 -35.93 -2.60 -35.76
CA SER A 482 -37.15 -3.11 -36.41
C SER A 482 -38.13 -2.00 -36.79
N GLN A 483 -38.34 -0.99 -35.93
CA GLN A 483 -39.22 0.14 -36.23
C GLN A 483 -38.64 1.07 -37.30
N TYR A 484 -37.32 1.26 -37.28
CA TYR A 484 -36.60 2.03 -38.29
C TYR A 484 -36.68 1.39 -39.68
N GLU A 485 -36.48 0.06 -39.78
CA GLU A 485 -36.60 -0.67 -41.06
C GLU A 485 -38.04 -0.67 -41.60
N GLU A 486 -39.05 -0.72 -40.72
CA GLU A 486 -40.46 -0.57 -41.15
C GLU A 486 -40.72 0.83 -41.71
N LEU A 487 -40.24 1.88 -41.05
CA LEU A 487 -40.36 3.26 -41.51
C LEU A 487 -39.63 3.45 -42.85
N LYS A 488 -38.41 2.91 -42.97
CA LYS A 488 -37.59 2.91 -44.20
C LYS A 488 -38.35 2.25 -45.36
N SER A 489 -38.99 1.11 -45.11
CA SER A 489 -39.79 0.40 -46.13
C SER A 489 -40.98 1.23 -46.64
N ARG A 490 -41.70 1.92 -45.74
CA ARG A 490 -42.79 2.86 -46.12
C ARG A 490 -42.28 4.10 -46.84
N PHE A 491 -41.04 4.47 -46.63
CA PHE A 491 -40.40 5.59 -47.31
C PHE A 491 -39.95 5.25 -48.73
N PHE A 492 -39.50 4.02 -48.95
CA PHE A 492 -39.18 3.52 -50.29
C PHE A 492 -40.38 3.48 -51.24
N THR A 493 -41.61 3.38 -50.71
CA THR A 493 -42.82 3.45 -51.55
C THR A 493 -43.16 4.87 -52.01
N CYS A 494 -42.47 5.89 -51.48
CA CYS A 494 -42.79 7.31 -51.71
C CYS A 494 -41.65 8.12 -52.38
N ILE A 495 -40.49 7.50 -52.72
CA ILE A 495 -39.26 8.21 -53.12
C ILE A 495 -38.58 7.54 -54.33
N ASP A 496 -37.89 8.34 -55.16
CA ASP A 496 -37.01 7.86 -56.25
C ASP A 496 -35.70 7.26 -55.69
N ALA A 497 -35.40 6.01 -56.09
CA ALA A 497 -34.33 5.17 -55.53
C ALA A 497 -32.92 5.78 -55.63
N SER A 498 -32.67 6.67 -56.60
CA SER A 498 -31.37 7.28 -56.84
C SER A 498 -30.95 8.34 -55.80
N GLN A 499 -31.90 9.02 -55.16
CA GLN A 499 -31.59 10.05 -54.16
C GLN A 499 -31.30 9.46 -52.78
N TRP A 500 -31.86 8.29 -52.47
CA TRP A 500 -31.65 7.61 -51.20
C TRP A 500 -30.25 6.98 -51.08
N GLU A 501 -29.69 6.44 -52.16
CA GLU A 501 -28.31 5.90 -52.15
C GLU A 501 -27.27 6.96 -51.73
N LYS A 502 -27.52 8.24 -52.06
CA LYS A 502 -26.68 9.36 -51.64
C LYS A 502 -26.73 9.63 -50.14
N ILE A 503 -27.93 9.60 -49.56
CA ILE A 503 -28.16 9.82 -48.12
C ILE A 503 -27.59 8.64 -47.30
N GLU A 504 -27.73 7.40 -47.78
CA GLU A 504 -27.22 6.20 -47.11
C GLU A 504 -25.68 6.12 -47.13
N ALA A 505 -25.04 6.64 -48.18
CA ALA A 505 -23.59 6.79 -48.26
C ALA A 505 -23.03 7.81 -47.24
N GLU A 506 -23.77 8.88 -46.94
CA GLU A 506 -23.34 9.94 -46.02
C GLU A 506 -23.69 9.65 -44.54
N LEU A 507 -24.83 9.00 -44.24
CA LEU A 507 -25.22 8.61 -42.86
C LEU A 507 -24.38 7.46 -42.29
N GLY A 508 -23.71 6.69 -43.15
CA GLY A 508 -22.83 5.58 -42.79
C GLY A 508 -23.59 4.37 -42.23
N ASN A 509 -23.66 3.31 -43.04
CA ASN A 509 -24.25 1.99 -42.78
C ASN A 509 -24.47 1.63 -41.30
N LEU A 510 -25.70 1.86 -40.81
CA LEU A 510 -26.17 1.40 -39.50
C LEU A 510 -26.27 -0.14 -39.39
N ARG A 511 -25.98 -0.90 -40.46
CA ARG A 511 -26.00 -2.38 -40.52
C ARG A 511 -24.95 -3.09 -39.66
N ASN A 512 -23.93 -2.40 -39.15
CA ASN A 512 -22.80 -3.07 -38.49
C ASN A 512 -23.00 -3.44 -37.01
N TYR A 513 -24.13 -3.09 -36.38
CA TYR A 513 -24.34 -3.36 -34.95
C TYR A 513 -24.78 -4.80 -34.62
N GLU A 514 -25.33 -5.56 -35.58
CA GLU A 514 -25.69 -6.97 -35.36
C GLU A 514 -24.47 -7.88 -35.13
N ARG A 515 -23.27 -7.50 -35.59
CA ARG A 515 -22.07 -8.36 -35.46
C ARG A 515 -21.38 -8.29 -34.10
N THR A 516 -21.79 -7.40 -33.19
CA THR A 516 -21.11 -7.19 -31.90
C THR A 516 -21.93 -7.56 -30.66
N CYS A 517 -23.12 -8.13 -30.81
CA CYS A 517 -23.90 -8.68 -29.69
C CYS A 517 -23.86 -10.22 -29.71
N PRO A 518 -23.40 -10.91 -28.65
CA PRO A 518 -23.54 -12.35 -28.56
C PRO A 518 -25.02 -12.69 -28.34
N ASN A 519 -25.61 -13.47 -29.25
CA ASN A 519 -26.92 -14.09 -29.06
C ASN A 519 -26.90 -14.93 -27.79
N ASN A 520 -27.65 -14.52 -26.77
CA ASN A 520 -27.91 -15.31 -25.58
C ASN A 520 -29.40 -15.67 -25.56
N THR A 521 -29.77 -16.62 -26.41
CA THR A 521 -31.03 -17.39 -26.31
C THR A 521 -30.81 -18.74 -26.96
N GLN A 522 -30.32 -19.69 -26.16
CA GLN A 522 -30.62 -21.11 -26.33
C GLN A 522 -30.62 -21.76 -24.94
N SER A 523 -31.78 -21.68 -24.30
CA SER A 523 -32.15 -22.56 -23.19
C SER A 523 -33.10 -23.62 -23.74
N GLN A 524 -32.62 -24.86 -23.88
CA GLN A 524 -33.31 -26.05 -23.40
C GLN A 524 -32.43 -27.31 -23.52
N SER A 525 -32.44 -28.08 -22.43
CA SER A 525 -32.19 -29.52 -22.28
C SER A 525 -30.90 -30.11 -22.85
N ASP A 526 -30.00 -30.55 -21.96
CA ASP A 526 -29.91 -31.99 -21.67
C ASP A 526 -29.17 -32.27 -20.36
N VAL A 527 -29.79 -33.15 -19.57
CA VAL A 527 -29.30 -33.73 -18.31
C VAL A 527 -28.30 -34.84 -18.67
N PRO A 528 -27.26 -35.06 -17.83
CA PRO A 528 -27.15 -36.41 -17.30
C PRO A 528 -27.02 -36.45 -15.78
N VAL A 529 -27.68 -37.49 -15.28
CA VAL A 529 -27.82 -37.97 -13.91
C VAL A 529 -26.48 -38.46 -13.32
N ALA A 530 -26.47 -38.47 -11.98
CA ALA A 530 -25.64 -39.25 -11.04
C ALA A 530 -24.39 -38.54 -10.48
N GLU A 531 -24.05 -38.58 -9.19
CA GLU A 531 -24.59 -39.23 -7.99
C GLU A 531 -23.76 -38.68 -6.79
N LEU A 532 -24.32 -38.66 -5.58
CA LEU A 532 -23.59 -38.62 -4.30
C LEU A 532 -24.43 -39.41 -3.27
N PRO A 533 -23.87 -39.92 -2.15
CA PRO A 533 -22.54 -40.52 -1.90
C PRO A 533 -22.61 -41.80 -1.02
N ARG A 534 -21.53 -42.60 -0.90
CA ARG A 534 -20.90 -43.10 0.37
C ARG A 534 -20.09 -44.42 0.23
N ALA A 535 -18.85 -44.34 0.75
CA ALA A 535 -18.08 -45.25 1.61
C ALA A 535 -18.10 -46.79 1.44
N LEU A 536 -16.91 -47.39 1.23
CA LEU A 536 -16.16 -48.29 2.15
C LEU A 536 -14.98 -48.98 1.42
N ASN A 537 -13.80 -49.01 2.08
CA ASN A 537 -12.56 -49.77 1.77
C ASN A 537 -12.75 -51.31 1.90
N PRO A 538 -11.72 -52.21 1.76
CA PRO A 538 -10.36 -52.17 1.14
C PRO A 538 -10.03 -53.44 0.27
N SER A 539 -8.74 -53.64 -0.10
CA SER A 539 -8.08 -54.91 -0.57
C SER A 539 -8.20 -55.19 -2.08
N SER A 540 -7.23 -55.63 -2.89
CA SER A 540 -5.91 -56.31 -2.76
C SER A 540 -5.26 -56.38 -4.15
N ALA A 541 -3.92 -56.51 -4.20
CA ALA A 541 -3.11 -57.22 -5.22
C ALA A 541 -3.19 -56.74 -6.71
N ASP A 542 -2.19 -56.83 -7.58
CA ASP A 542 -0.81 -57.30 -7.52
C ASP A 542 -0.07 -56.67 -8.71
N MET A 543 1.23 -56.46 -8.55
CA MET A 543 2.10 -55.98 -9.63
C MET A 543 2.40 -57.07 -10.65
N SER A 544 2.36 -56.67 -11.91
CA SER A 544 2.84 -57.42 -13.07
C SER A 544 4.35 -57.70 -13.02
N SER A 545 4.64 -58.97 -13.24
CA SER A 545 5.91 -59.59 -13.62
C SER A 545 6.57 -59.00 -14.87
N SER A 546 7.91 -59.00 -14.91
CA SER A 546 8.76 -59.75 -15.87
C SER A 546 10.15 -59.09 -15.98
N SER A 547 11.19 -59.74 -15.42
CA SER A 547 12.21 -60.56 -16.11
C SER A 547 13.27 -59.72 -16.83
N LYS A 548 14.43 -59.53 -16.20
CA LYS A 548 15.67 -60.34 -16.35
C LYS A 548 16.45 -60.00 -17.62
N GLY A 549 17.62 -59.41 -17.39
CA GLY A 549 18.74 -59.14 -18.28
C GLY A 549 19.80 -58.44 -17.46
#